data_AF-A0A7R9Z4G3-F1
#
_entry.id   AF-A0A7R9Z4G3-F1
#
_cell.length_a   1.000
_cell.length_b   1.000
_cell.length_c   1.000
_cell.angle_alpha   90.00
_cell.angle_beta   90.00
_cell.angle_gamma   90.00
#
_symmetry.space_group_name_H-M   'P 1'
#
loop_
_entity.id
_entity.type
_entity.pdbx_description
1 polymer ?
#
loop_
_entity_poly.entity_id
_entity_poly.type
_entity_poly.pdbx_seq_one_letter_code
_entity_poly.pdbx_strand_id
1 'polypeptide(L)'
;CEPSRARGKGEEEKFVMVIPPPNVTGSLHLGHALTAAVEDTLTRWHRMKGHASLYVPGTDHAGIATQSVVEKMLMKESNQNRHDLGRTKFVEKVWEWKKEYGNRITTQLRSLGSSVDWSRERFTMDDTCSRAVVEAFNRFHEGGLLYRANRLGNWSCALKSAISDIEVDYIDLEGRTFLEVKTHKGNPADPKGRYEFGTLTSFAYPIEDSDEVLVVATTRLETMLGDTGVAIHPDDPRYKHLHGKHVIHPFNGRKIPIVC
;
A
#
# COMPACT_ATOMS: atom_id res chain seq x y z
N CYS A 1 18.17 27.27 12.77
CA CYS A 1 17.88 28.70 12.46
C CYS A 1 17.56 29.45 13.75
N GLU A 2 18.21 30.59 14.05
CA GLU A 2 17.92 31.35 15.27
C GLU A 2 16.45 31.82 15.28
N PRO A 3 15.61 31.35 16.23
CA PRO A 3 14.18 31.69 16.24
C PRO A 3 13.93 33.19 16.33
N SER A 4 14.86 33.93 16.94
CA SER A 4 14.87 35.39 17.04
C SER A 4 14.98 36.07 15.68
N ARG A 5 15.78 35.55 14.75
CA ARG A 5 15.94 36.13 13.39
C ARG A 5 14.71 35.91 12.49
N ALA A 6 13.86 34.94 12.82
CA ALA A 6 12.63 34.65 12.09
C ALA A 6 11.41 35.42 12.66
N ARG A 7 11.43 35.76 13.95
CA ARG A 7 10.41 36.57 14.64
C ARG A 7 10.57 38.04 14.26
N GLY A 8 9.99 38.43 13.13
CA GLY A 8 10.00 39.82 12.66
C GLY A 8 10.02 39.95 11.13
N LYS A 9 10.32 38.86 10.42
CA LYS A 9 10.32 38.83 8.95
C LYS A 9 8.92 38.60 8.38
N GLY A 10 8.60 39.29 7.28
CA GLY A 10 7.38 39.08 6.51
C GLY A 10 7.30 37.65 5.96
N GLU A 11 6.14 37.21 5.48
CA GLU A 11 6.00 35.86 4.90
C GLU A 11 6.88 35.68 3.66
N GLU A 12 6.99 36.70 2.80
CA GLU A 12 7.83 36.68 1.60
C GLU A 12 9.33 36.57 1.90
N GLU A 13 9.73 36.87 3.14
CA GLU A 13 11.11 36.80 3.61
C GLU A 13 11.42 35.51 4.38
N LYS A 14 10.48 34.56 4.43
CA LYS A 14 10.67 33.24 5.03
C LYS A 14 10.76 32.19 3.94
N PHE A 15 11.64 31.21 4.14
CA PHE A 15 11.74 30.05 3.26
C PHE A 15 11.70 28.80 4.13
N VAL A 16 10.66 27.98 4.02
CA VAL A 16 10.50 26.78 4.85
C VAL A 16 10.33 25.57 3.97
N MET A 17 11.09 24.52 4.28
CA MET A 17 11.04 23.25 3.58
C MET A 17 11.24 22.11 4.57
N VAL A 18 10.65 20.98 4.28
CA VAL A 18 10.82 19.73 5.02
C VAL A 18 11.44 18.74 4.04
N ILE A 19 12.49 18.05 4.45
CA ILE A 19 13.03 16.96 3.64
C ILE A 19 11.92 15.90 3.48
N PRO A 20 11.64 15.40 2.28
CA PRO A 20 10.84 14.19 2.11
C PRO A 20 11.49 13.10 2.95
N PRO A 21 10.86 12.66 4.05
CA PRO A 21 11.55 11.86 5.05
C PRO A 21 11.91 10.49 4.43
N PRO A 22 13.20 10.15 4.28
CA PRO A 22 13.57 8.85 3.71
C PRO A 22 13.11 7.70 4.61
N ASN A 23 12.69 6.62 3.96
CA ASN A 23 12.24 5.40 4.62
C ASN A 23 13.39 4.72 5.36
N VAL A 24 13.13 4.23 6.58
CA VAL A 24 14.10 3.47 7.39
C VAL A 24 14.29 2.01 6.91
N THR A 25 14.31 1.80 5.59
CA THR A 25 14.37 0.49 4.94
C THR A 25 15.77 0.12 4.43
N GLY A 26 16.79 0.95 4.67
CA GLY A 26 18.14 0.69 4.18
C GLY A 26 19.02 1.94 4.12
N SER A 27 19.83 2.02 3.07
CA SER A 27 20.75 3.13 2.81
C SER A 27 20.21 4.06 1.74
N LEU A 28 20.59 5.34 1.82
CA LEU A 28 20.31 6.29 0.75
C LEU A 28 21.06 5.91 -0.53
N HIS A 29 20.39 6.10 -1.67
CA HIS A 29 20.92 5.92 -3.02
C HIS A 29 21.06 7.26 -3.76
N LEU A 30 21.59 7.26 -4.98
CA LEU A 30 21.87 8.48 -5.76
C LEU A 30 20.65 9.40 -5.93
N GLY A 31 19.45 8.84 -6.12
CA GLY A 31 18.20 9.63 -6.13
C GLY A 31 18.00 10.50 -4.88
N HIS A 32 18.29 9.97 -3.68
CA HIS A 32 18.22 10.76 -2.45
C HIS A 32 19.29 11.86 -2.40
N ALA A 33 20.48 11.57 -2.92
CA ALA A 33 21.55 12.56 -3.00
C ALA A 33 21.20 13.72 -3.94
N LEU A 34 20.56 13.42 -5.08
CA LEU A 34 20.04 14.44 -6.01
C LEU A 34 18.99 15.32 -5.34
N THR A 35 17.97 14.73 -4.71
CA THR A 35 16.92 15.48 -4.00
C THR A 35 17.51 16.38 -2.92
N ALA A 36 18.37 15.83 -2.06
CA ALA A 36 19.02 16.59 -1.01
C ALA A 36 19.91 17.72 -1.56
N ALA A 37 20.61 17.50 -2.67
CA ALA A 37 21.44 18.53 -3.30
C ALA A 37 20.62 19.72 -3.84
N VAL A 38 19.49 19.44 -4.48
CA VAL A 38 18.57 20.47 -4.99
C VAL A 38 17.98 21.27 -3.83
N GLU A 39 17.45 20.58 -2.82
CA GLU A 39 16.84 21.18 -1.64
C GLU A 39 17.85 22.04 -0.84
N ASP A 40 19.07 21.53 -0.65
CA ASP A 40 20.11 22.25 0.07
C ASP A 40 20.58 23.49 -0.70
N THR A 41 20.68 23.40 -2.03
CA THR A 41 21.04 24.54 -2.89
C THR A 41 20.01 25.66 -2.76
N LEU A 42 18.72 25.35 -2.84
CA LEU A 42 17.63 26.33 -2.66
C LEU A 42 17.68 26.96 -1.27
N THR A 43 17.82 26.14 -0.24
CA THR A 43 17.87 26.60 1.16
C THR A 43 19.04 27.56 1.38
N ARG A 44 20.23 27.22 0.87
CA ARG A 44 21.42 28.06 0.97
C ARG A 44 21.26 29.36 0.20
N TRP A 45 20.73 29.32 -1.01
CA TRP A 45 20.49 30.51 -1.82
C TRP A 45 19.53 31.49 -1.14
N HIS A 46 18.40 31.00 -0.61
CA HIS A 46 17.48 31.84 0.17
C HIS A 46 18.12 32.40 1.44
N ARG A 47 18.94 31.59 2.13
CA ARG A 47 19.69 32.04 3.31
C ARG A 47 20.67 33.17 2.94
N MET A 48 21.33 33.08 1.79
CA MET A 48 22.25 34.11 1.27
C MET A 48 21.52 35.38 0.83
N LYS A 49 20.26 35.26 0.36
CA LYS A 49 19.37 36.41 0.12
C LYS A 49 18.87 37.10 1.41
N GLY A 50 19.25 36.58 2.57
CA GLY A 50 18.84 37.12 3.87
C GLY A 50 17.47 36.63 4.33
N HIS A 51 16.85 35.65 3.66
CA HIS A 51 15.58 35.10 4.12
C HIS A 51 15.77 34.30 5.42
N ALA A 52 14.73 34.23 6.25
CA ALA A 52 14.66 33.31 7.37
C ALA A 52 14.39 31.89 6.85
N SER A 53 15.46 31.14 6.57
CA SER A 53 15.38 29.80 5.97
C SER A 53 15.31 28.68 7.01
N LEU A 54 14.35 27.77 6.92
CA LEU A 54 14.22 26.56 7.73
C LEU A 54 14.13 25.33 6.81
N TYR A 55 15.05 24.39 6.98
CA TYR A 55 15.05 23.12 6.27
C TYR A 55 15.06 21.99 7.30
N VAL A 56 13.93 21.32 7.48
CA VAL A 56 13.69 20.37 8.59
C VAL A 56 14.06 18.95 8.15
N PRO A 57 14.95 18.25 8.87
CA PRO A 57 15.24 16.85 8.60
C PRO A 57 14.23 15.91 9.26
N GLY A 58 14.07 14.72 8.70
CA GLY A 58 13.32 13.65 9.35
C GLY A 58 13.50 12.32 8.65
N THR A 59 12.96 11.26 9.26
CA THR A 59 12.95 9.90 8.70
C THR A 59 11.56 9.28 8.82
N ASP A 60 11.21 8.41 7.87
CA ASP A 60 9.91 7.75 7.86
C ASP A 60 10.01 6.27 8.26
N HIS A 61 9.13 5.84 9.16
CA HIS A 61 8.93 4.46 9.58
C HIS A 61 8.51 3.54 8.44
N ALA A 62 7.89 4.04 7.37
CA ALA A 62 7.56 3.32 6.14
C ALA A 62 6.73 2.02 6.33
N GLY A 63 5.98 1.91 7.44
CA GLY A 63 5.01 0.84 7.73
C GLY A 63 5.37 -0.55 7.16
N ILE A 64 4.63 -0.95 6.12
CA ILE A 64 4.74 -2.26 5.45
C ILE A 64 6.13 -2.51 4.86
N ALA A 65 6.80 -1.48 4.34
CA ALA A 65 8.12 -1.61 3.74
C ALA A 65 9.17 -1.99 4.80
N THR A 66 9.16 -1.31 5.95
CA THR A 66 10.06 -1.65 7.07
C THR A 66 9.75 -3.02 7.63
N GLN A 67 8.47 -3.35 7.82
CA GLN A 67 8.07 -4.69 8.27
C GLN A 67 8.63 -5.77 7.32
N SER A 68 8.48 -5.60 6.01
CA SER A 68 8.93 -6.56 5.01
C SER A 68 10.44 -6.75 4.99
N VAL A 69 11.22 -5.68 5.22
CA VAL A 69 12.68 -5.76 5.29
C VAL A 69 13.14 -6.46 6.56
N VAL A 70 12.54 -6.13 7.71
CA VAL A 70 12.86 -6.77 9.00
C VAL A 70 12.47 -8.25 8.99
N GLU A 71 11.33 -8.62 8.40
CA GLU A 71 10.95 -10.03 8.23
C GLU A 71 11.94 -10.81 7.35
N LYS A 72 12.41 -10.22 6.24
CA LYS A 72 13.45 -10.84 5.40
C LYS A 72 14.77 -11.01 6.13
N MET A 73 15.17 -10.02 6.93
CA MET A 73 16.36 -10.10 7.77
C MET A 73 16.24 -11.23 8.80
N LEU A 74 15.12 -11.30 9.53
CA LEU A 74 14.86 -12.36 10.50
C LEU A 74 14.88 -13.76 9.87
N MET A 75 14.24 -13.91 8.71
CA MET A 75 14.28 -15.18 7.99
C MET A 75 15.71 -15.57 7.59
N LYS A 76 16.55 -14.61 7.20
CA LYS A 76 17.94 -14.86 6.82
C LYS A 76 18.85 -15.19 8.02
N GLU A 77 18.66 -14.52 9.15
CA GLU A 77 19.56 -14.62 10.31
C GLU A 77 19.21 -15.78 11.24
N SER A 78 17.92 -15.97 11.51
CA SER A 78 17.45 -16.97 12.49
C SER A 78 16.48 -17.99 11.92
N ASN A 79 16.15 -17.91 10.62
CA ASN A 79 15.14 -18.77 9.98
C ASN A 79 13.79 -18.74 10.72
N GLN A 80 13.48 -17.58 11.32
CA GLN A 80 12.24 -17.33 12.04
C GLN A 80 11.38 -16.31 11.28
N ASN A 81 10.07 -16.41 11.47
CA ASN A 81 9.10 -15.43 11.00
C ASN A 81 8.55 -14.57 12.16
N ARG A 82 7.85 -13.47 11.83
CA ARG A 82 7.27 -12.57 12.85
C ARG A 82 6.27 -13.23 13.79
N HIS A 83 5.61 -14.31 13.37
CA HIS A 83 4.65 -15.04 14.20
C HIS A 83 5.37 -15.91 15.24
N ASP A 84 6.56 -16.42 14.94
CA ASP A 84 7.37 -17.21 15.87
C ASP A 84 7.88 -16.35 17.05
N LEU A 85 8.19 -15.08 16.78
CA LEU A 85 8.66 -14.12 17.78
C LEU A 85 7.53 -13.53 18.64
N GLY A 86 6.34 -13.41 18.06
CA GLY A 86 5.23 -12.66 18.65
C GLY A 86 5.39 -11.14 18.54
N ARG A 87 4.28 -10.42 18.74
CA ARG A 87 4.17 -8.98 18.46
C ARG A 87 5.20 -8.13 19.21
N THR A 88 5.33 -8.32 20.53
CA THR A 88 6.19 -7.46 21.37
C THR A 88 7.65 -7.54 20.94
N LYS A 89 8.20 -8.76 20.85
CA LYS A 89 9.59 -8.99 20.43
C LYS A 89 9.85 -8.53 19.00
N PHE A 90 8.87 -8.74 18.10
CA PHE A 90 9.00 -8.26 16.73
C PHE A 90 9.07 -6.72 16.67
N VAL A 91 8.23 -6.02 17.42
CA VAL A 91 8.26 -4.55 17.50
C VAL A 91 9.59 -4.06 18.06
N GLU A 92 10.12 -4.70 19.11
CA GLU A 92 11.45 -4.41 19.63
C GLU A 92 12.53 -4.53 18.55
N LYS A 93 12.49 -5.61 17.75
CA LYS A 93 13.41 -5.81 16.62
C LYS A 93 13.30 -4.71 15.55
N VAL A 94 12.09 -4.25 15.26
CA VAL A 94 11.86 -3.13 14.33
C VAL A 94 12.48 -1.83 14.86
N TRP A 95 12.40 -1.57 16.16
CA TRP A 95 13.04 -0.41 16.78
C TRP A 95 14.58 -0.52 16.80
N GLU A 96 15.13 -1.72 17.02
CA GLU A 96 16.56 -1.98 16.87
C GLU A 96 17.03 -1.65 15.45
N TRP A 97 16.32 -2.16 14.45
CA TRP A 97 16.57 -1.86 13.03
C TRP A 97 16.53 -0.36 12.75
N LYS A 98 15.50 0.34 13.23
CA LYS A 98 15.38 1.79 13.08
C LYS A 98 16.59 2.53 13.68
N LYS A 99 17.09 2.09 14.83
CA LYS A 99 18.24 2.71 15.48
C LYS A 99 19.52 2.55 14.65
N GLU A 100 19.75 1.37 14.10
CA GLU A 100 20.91 1.09 13.26
C GLU A 100 20.85 1.86 11.92
N TYR A 101 19.75 1.74 11.19
CA TYR A 101 19.61 2.31 9.85
C TYR A 101 19.30 3.80 9.85
N GLY A 102 18.56 4.31 10.85
CA GLY A 102 18.31 5.75 11.01
C GLY A 102 19.62 6.52 11.22
N ASN A 103 20.57 5.98 11.98
CA ASN A 103 21.89 6.57 12.16
C ASN A 103 22.68 6.60 10.84
N ARG A 104 22.52 5.59 9.99
CA ARG A 104 23.19 5.55 8.68
C ARG A 104 22.66 6.62 7.73
N ILE A 105 21.34 6.77 7.65
CA ILE A 105 20.68 7.79 6.82
C ILE A 105 21.14 9.21 7.21
N THR A 106 21.11 9.52 8.50
CA THR A 106 21.55 10.83 9.01
C THR A 106 23.04 11.06 8.76
N THR A 107 23.87 10.04 8.92
CA THR A 107 25.31 10.11 8.59
C THR A 107 25.52 10.40 7.11
N GLN A 108 24.79 9.74 6.20
CA GLN A 108 24.91 9.99 4.76
C GLN A 108 24.51 11.43 4.40
N LEU A 109 23.41 11.95 4.95
CA LEU A 109 22.97 13.34 4.74
C LEU A 109 23.99 14.36 5.29
N ARG A 110 24.62 14.07 6.44
CA ARG A 110 25.71 14.90 6.99
C ARG A 110 26.94 14.88 6.10
N SER A 111 27.34 13.71 5.60
CA SER A 111 28.50 13.56 4.71
C SER A 111 28.28 14.22 3.34
N LEU A 112 27.04 14.30 2.86
CA LEU A 112 26.66 15.09 1.68
C LEU A 112 26.75 16.60 1.92
N GLY A 113 26.88 17.04 3.18
CA GLY A 113 26.94 18.46 3.53
C GLY A 113 25.58 19.14 3.60
N SER A 114 24.48 18.40 3.77
CA SER A 114 23.14 18.97 3.84
C SER A 114 22.99 19.96 5.02
N SER A 115 22.51 21.18 4.75
CA SER A 115 22.38 22.27 5.73
C SER A 115 21.02 22.31 6.45
N VAL A 116 20.45 21.13 6.68
CA VAL A 116 19.25 20.93 7.50
C VAL A 116 19.44 21.34 8.97
N ASP A 117 18.35 21.66 9.65
CA ASP A 117 18.32 21.96 11.07
C ASP A 117 18.19 20.67 11.91
N TRP A 118 19.34 20.05 12.20
CA TRP A 118 19.43 18.82 13.00
C TRP A 118 18.79 18.93 14.41
N SER A 119 18.63 20.13 14.96
CA SER A 119 17.95 20.31 16.25
C SER A 119 16.45 20.02 16.19
N ARG A 120 15.89 19.95 14.98
CA ARG A 120 14.47 19.72 14.70
C ARG A 120 14.22 18.41 13.97
N GLU A 121 15.16 17.47 14.03
CA GLU A 121 14.98 16.16 13.43
C GLU A 121 13.71 15.47 13.98
N ARG A 122 12.91 14.90 13.07
CA ARG A 122 11.68 14.17 13.41
C ARG A 122 11.69 12.75 12.89
N PHE A 123 10.96 11.89 13.57
CA PHE A 123 10.66 10.55 13.10
C PHE A 123 9.15 10.37 13.10
N THR A 124 8.59 9.76 12.06
CA THR A 124 7.12 9.72 11.89
C THR A 124 6.38 8.99 13.00
N MET A 125 7.05 8.09 13.75
CA MET A 125 6.51 7.48 14.97
C MET A 125 7.09 8.05 16.28
N ASP A 126 7.73 9.23 16.26
CA ASP A 126 8.07 9.92 17.51
C ASP A 126 6.81 10.43 18.24
N ASP A 127 6.95 10.82 19.50
CA ASP A 127 5.83 11.28 20.34
C ASP A 127 5.09 12.48 19.73
N THR A 128 5.81 13.40 19.07
CA THR A 128 5.21 14.60 18.50
C THR A 128 4.41 14.29 17.24
N CYS A 129 5.00 13.53 16.31
CA CYS A 129 4.34 13.11 15.08
C CYS A 129 3.17 12.17 15.37
N SER A 130 3.32 11.25 16.34
CA SER A 130 2.24 10.34 16.74
C SER A 130 1.03 11.10 17.30
N ARG A 131 1.25 12.10 18.18
CA ARG A 131 0.17 12.98 18.65
C ARG A 131 -0.49 13.75 17.51
N ALA A 132 0.29 14.24 16.55
CA ALA A 132 -0.25 14.96 15.40
C ALA A 132 -1.17 14.08 14.55
N VAL A 133 -0.82 12.81 14.34
CA VAL A 133 -1.67 11.85 13.61
C VAL A 133 -2.95 11.51 14.39
N VAL A 134 -2.85 11.31 15.72
CA VAL A 134 -4.03 11.07 16.57
C VAL A 134 -4.99 12.26 16.54
N GLU A 135 -4.46 13.48 16.65
CA GLU A 135 -5.26 14.70 16.55
C GLU A 135 -5.92 14.83 15.16
N ALA A 136 -5.17 14.58 14.08
CA ALA A 136 -5.73 14.62 12.73
C ALA A 136 -6.84 13.59 12.53
N PHE A 137 -6.66 12.37 13.07
CA PHE A 137 -7.68 11.33 13.04
C PHE A 137 -8.95 11.76 13.79
N ASN A 138 -8.81 12.30 15.00
CA ASN A 138 -9.94 12.78 15.79
C ASN A 138 -10.70 13.90 15.06
N ARG A 139 -9.98 14.88 14.51
CA ARG A 139 -10.60 15.96 13.71
C ARG A 139 -11.35 15.45 12.50
N PHE A 140 -10.79 14.48 11.77
CA PHE A 140 -11.46 13.90 10.62
C PHE A 140 -12.68 13.07 11.03
N HIS A 141 -12.64 12.41 12.19
CA HIS A 141 -13.81 11.70 12.72
C HIS A 141 -14.91 12.67 13.16
N GLU A 142 -14.57 13.69 13.95
CA GLU A 142 -15.50 14.74 14.41
C GLU A 142 -16.10 15.53 13.24
N GLY A 143 -15.32 15.74 12.18
CA GLY A 143 -15.76 16.37 10.93
C GLY A 143 -16.58 15.45 10.01
N GLY A 144 -16.85 14.19 10.40
CA GLY A 144 -17.63 13.24 9.60
C GLY A 144 -16.93 12.71 8.34
N LEU A 145 -15.61 12.90 8.22
CA LEU A 145 -14.80 12.45 7.09
C LEU A 145 -14.33 11.00 7.24
N LEU A 146 -14.34 10.46 8.47
CA LEU A 146 -14.01 9.06 8.75
C LEU A 146 -15.25 8.25 9.11
N TYR A 147 -15.38 7.09 8.48
CA TYR A 147 -16.43 6.13 8.76
C TYR A 147 -15.87 4.70 8.79
N ARG A 148 -16.58 3.80 9.47
CA ARG A 148 -16.29 2.37 9.46
C ARG A 148 -17.43 1.65 8.75
N ALA A 149 -17.10 0.95 7.67
CA ALA A 149 -18.07 0.16 6.91
C ALA A 149 -17.40 -1.08 6.32
N ASN A 150 -18.23 -2.03 5.88
CA ASN A 150 -17.78 -3.16 5.08
C ASN A 150 -17.70 -2.69 3.62
N ARG A 151 -16.48 -2.55 3.10
CA ARG A 151 -16.22 -2.16 1.71
C ARG A 151 -15.21 -3.13 1.11
N LEU A 152 -15.33 -3.37 -0.20
CA LEU A 152 -14.31 -4.11 -0.93
C LEU A 152 -13.00 -3.30 -0.92
N GLY A 153 -11.92 -3.96 -0.55
CA GLY A 153 -10.57 -3.41 -0.56
C GLY A 153 -9.58 -4.51 -0.89
N ASN A 154 -8.38 -4.13 -1.31
CA ASN A 154 -7.36 -5.11 -1.68
C ASN A 154 -6.80 -5.77 -0.42
N TRP A 155 -6.69 -7.10 -0.47
CA TRP A 155 -6.13 -7.90 0.62
C TRP A 155 -4.91 -8.68 0.13
N SER A 156 -3.78 -8.49 0.80
CA SER A 156 -2.58 -9.29 0.54
C SER A 156 -2.56 -10.53 1.43
N CYS A 157 -2.68 -11.72 0.83
CA CYS A 157 -2.54 -13.00 1.55
C CYS A 157 -1.13 -13.19 2.13
N ALA A 158 -0.12 -12.59 1.50
CA ALA A 158 1.26 -12.64 1.94
C ALA A 158 1.49 -11.84 3.23
N LEU A 159 1.08 -10.57 3.21
CA LEU A 159 1.24 -9.64 4.32
C LEU A 159 0.19 -9.87 5.42
N LYS A 160 -0.93 -10.52 5.07
CA LYS A 160 -2.13 -10.67 5.90
C LYS A 160 -2.64 -9.30 6.35
N SER A 161 -2.74 -8.37 5.41
CA SER A 161 -3.17 -7.00 5.62
C SER A 161 -3.94 -6.48 4.42
N ALA A 162 -4.81 -5.50 4.68
CA ALA A 162 -5.34 -4.65 3.64
C ALA A 162 -4.22 -3.79 3.04
N ILE A 163 -4.29 -3.54 1.74
CA ILE A 163 -3.40 -2.66 1.00
C ILE A 163 -4.24 -1.68 0.17
N SER A 164 -3.71 -0.49 -0.07
CA SER A 164 -4.34 0.53 -0.90
C SER A 164 -4.11 0.26 -2.38
N ASP A 165 -4.92 0.85 -3.27
CA ASP A 165 -4.77 0.68 -4.72
C ASP A 165 -3.40 1.15 -5.23
N ILE A 166 -2.81 2.19 -4.61
CA ILE A 166 -1.48 2.70 -4.98
C ILE A 166 -0.33 1.75 -4.58
N GLU A 167 -0.60 0.77 -3.71
CA GLU A 167 0.36 -0.28 -3.33
C GLU A 167 0.23 -1.54 -4.19
N VAL A 168 -0.67 -1.54 -5.19
CA VAL A 168 -0.91 -2.66 -6.09
C VAL A 168 -0.27 -2.39 -7.44
N ASP A 169 0.69 -3.24 -7.81
CA ASP A 169 1.24 -3.27 -9.16
C ASP A 169 0.42 -4.24 -10.03
N TYR A 170 -0.09 -3.73 -11.15
CA TYR A 170 -0.83 -4.53 -12.12
C TYR A 170 0.12 -5.11 -13.16
N ILE A 171 -0.04 -6.41 -13.44
CA ILE A 171 0.69 -7.12 -14.49
C ILE A 171 -0.33 -7.58 -15.51
N ASP A 172 -0.25 -7.02 -16.72
CA ASP A 172 -1.10 -7.43 -17.83
C ASP A 172 -0.58 -8.72 -18.45
N LEU A 173 -1.51 -9.63 -18.74
CA LEU A 173 -1.23 -10.90 -19.39
C LEU A 173 -2.04 -10.98 -20.68
N GLU A 174 -1.37 -11.20 -21.81
CA GLU A 174 -2.04 -11.29 -23.12
C GLU A 174 -2.84 -12.59 -23.31
N GLY A 175 -2.55 -13.61 -22.50
CA GLY A 175 -3.24 -14.90 -22.57
C GLY A 175 -2.78 -15.87 -21.51
N ARG A 176 -3.07 -17.15 -21.74
CA ARG A 176 -2.80 -18.24 -20.81
C ARG A 176 -1.32 -18.31 -20.45
N THR A 177 -1.02 -18.05 -19.17
CA THR A 177 0.34 -17.93 -18.65
C THR A 177 0.47 -18.67 -17.33
N PHE A 178 1.58 -19.38 -17.13
CA PHE A 178 1.88 -20.07 -15.87
C PHE A 178 2.88 -19.26 -15.04
N LEU A 179 2.43 -18.74 -13.89
CA LEU A 179 3.23 -17.90 -13.01
C LEU A 179 3.46 -18.56 -11.65
N GLU A 180 4.63 -18.31 -11.08
CA GLU A 180 4.92 -18.67 -9.69
C GLU A 180 4.33 -17.63 -8.74
N VAL A 181 3.57 -18.09 -7.75
CA VAL A 181 3.11 -17.24 -6.64
C VAL A 181 4.09 -17.40 -5.49
N LYS A 182 5.00 -16.43 -5.34
CA LYS A 182 6.14 -16.48 -4.39
C LYS A 182 5.75 -16.78 -2.93
N THR A 183 4.50 -16.51 -2.57
CA THR A 183 3.98 -16.62 -1.21
C THR A 183 3.28 -17.96 -0.96
N HIS A 184 3.14 -18.79 -2.00
CA HIS A 184 2.61 -20.14 -1.91
C HIS A 184 3.76 -21.15 -1.97
N LYS A 185 3.56 -22.34 -1.39
CA LYS A 185 4.53 -23.46 -1.44
C LYS A 185 4.57 -24.16 -2.81
N GLY A 186 4.09 -23.51 -3.85
CA GLY A 186 3.87 -24.08 -5.18
C GLY A 186 2.52 -24.81 -5.31
N ASN A 187 2.01 -24.85 -6.53
CA ASN A 187 0.85 -25.64 -6.92
C ASN A 187 1.21 -27.14 -6.92
N PRO A 188 0.60 -28.00 -6.07
CA PRO A 188 0.88 -29.43 -6.07
C PRO A 188 0.51 -30.14 -7.38
N ALA A 189 -0.37 -29.53 -8.18
CA ALA A 189 -0.82 -30.07 -9.46
C ALA A 189 0.13 -29.75 -10.64
N ASP A 190 1.14 -28.87 -10.45
CA ASP A 190 2.18 -28.61 -11.45
C ASP A 190 3.54 -29.05 -10.88
N PRO A 191 4.32 -29.91 -11.56
CA PRO A 191 5.69 -30.25 -11.15
C PRO A 191 6.61 -29.05 -10.95
N LYS A 192 6.32 -27.91 -11.61
CA LYS A 192 7.06 -26.64 -11.45
C LYS A 192 6.44 -25.71 -10.40
N GLY A 193 5.36 -26.12 -9.73
CA GLY A 193 4.69 -25.35 -8.69
C GLY A 193 3.97 -24.09 -9.17
N ARG A 194 3.71 -23.93 -10.48
CA ARG A 194 3.10 -22.71 -11.04
C ARG A 194 1.58 -22.78 -11.08
N TYR A 195 0.97 -21.61 -11.08
CA TYR A 195 -0.47 -21.43 -11.21
C TYR A 195 -0.80 -20.90 -12.60
N GLU A 196 -1.95 -21.31 -13.11
CA GLU A 196 -2.47 -20.84 -14.38
C GLU A 196 -3.20 -19.50 -14.22
N PHE A 197 -2.88 -18.54 -15.08
CA PHE A 197 -3.51 -17.24 -15.19
C PHE A 197 -3.85 -16.94 -16.66
N GLY A 198 -4.72 -15.97 -16.90
CA GLY A 198 -5.05 -15.52 -18.26
C GLY A 198 -5.90 -16.50 -19.07
N THR A 199 -6.62 -17.40 -18.40
CA THR A 199 -7.62 -18.29 -19.02
C THR A 199 -9.02 -17.69 -18.83
N LEU A 200 -9.83 -17.71 -19.88
CA LEU A 200 -11.26 -17.37 -19.83
C LEU A 200 -12.07 -18.67 -19.94
N THR A 201 -12.90 -18.95 -18.93
CA THR A 201 -13.73 -20.17 -18.87
C THR A 201 -15.19 -19.80 -19.04
N SER A 202 -15.88 -20.53 -19.92
CA SER A 202 -17.33 -20.42 -20.08
C SER A 202 -18.03 -21.54 -19.32
N PHE A 203 -19.07 -21.20 -18.59
CA PHE A 203 -19.95 -22.15 -17.91
C PHE A 203 -21.40 -21.69 -18.02
N ALA A 204 -22.36 -22.58 -17.76
CA ALA A 204 -23.77 -22.29 -17.98
C ALA A 204 -24.58 -22.43 -16.69
N TYR A 205 -25.45 -21.45 -16.46
CA TYR A 205 -26.46 -21.46 -15.42
C TYR A 205 -27.82 -21.89 -16.00
N PRO A 206 -28.48 -22.93 -15.47
CA PRO A 206 -29.86 -23.23 -15.82
C PRO A 206 -30.81 -22.06 -15.49
N ILE A 207 -31.76 -21.77 -16.39
CA ILE A 207 -32.82 -20.80 -16.13
C ILE A 207 -33.90 -21.46 -15.28
N GLU A 208 -34.44 -20.71 -14.31
CA GLU A 208 -35.59 -21.17 -13.53
C GLU A 208 -36.79 -21.49 -14.43
N ASP A 209 -37.44 -22.64 -14.19
CA ASP A 209 -38.63 -23.11 -14.91
C ASP A 209 -38.47 -23.20 -16.44
N SER A 210 -37.25 -23.47 -16.92
CA SER A 210 -36.95 -23.59 -18.35
C SER A 210 -35.82 -24.60 -18.61
N ASP A 211 -35.80 -25.18 -19.82
CA ASP A 211 -34.66 -25.97 -20.33
C ASP A 211 -33.56 -25.07 -20.92
N GLU A 212 -33.75 -23.75 -20.96
CA GLU A 212 -32.76 -22.77 -21.39
C GLU A 212 -31.61 -22.64 -20.37
N VAL A 213 -30.42 -22.34 -20.86
CA VAL A 213 -29.24 -22.07 -20.03
C VAL A 213 -28.62 -20.73 -20.42
N LEU A 214 -28.11 -20.01 -19.43
CA LEU A 214 -27.37 -18.76 -19.61
C LEU A 214 -25.87 -19.01 -19.48
N VAL A 215 -25.13 -18.81 -20.57
CA VAL A 215 -23.67 -18.98 -20.60
C VAL A 215 -22.99 -17.71 -20.09
N VAL A 216 -22.11 -17.88 -19.10
CA VAL A 216 -21.28 -16.82 -18.49
C VAL A 216 -19.81 -17.15 -18.69
N ALA A 217 -19.02 -16.14 -19.05
CA ALA A 217 -17.57 -16.25 -19.18
C ALA A 217 -16.88 -15.55 -18.00
N THR A 218 -15.91 -16.21 -17.36
CA THR A 218 -15.15 -15.67 -16.22
C THR A 218 -13.70 -16.13 -16.25
N THR A 219 -12.79 -15.32 -15.70
CA THR A 219 -11.38 -15.71 -15.47
C THR A 219 -11.17 -16.34 -14.09
N ARG A 220 -12.21 -16.39 -13.26
CA ARG A 220 -12.17 -16.89 -11.88
C ARG A 220 -13.36 -17.80 -11.61
N LEU A 221 -13.32 -19.01 -12.15
CA LEU A 221 -14.43 -19.96 -12.01
C LEU A 221 -14.72 -20.28 -10.53
N GLU A 222 -13.71 -20.26 -9.67
CA GLU A 222 -13.85 -20.51 -8.24
C GLU A 222 -14.72 -19.47 -7.50
N THR A 223 -14.89 -18.26 -8.06
CA THR A 223 -15.74 -17.23 -7.43
C THR A 223 -17.22 -17.42 -7.68
N MET A 224 -17.61 -18.28 -8.63
CA MET A 224 -19.00 -18.62 -8.96
C MET A 224 -19.82 -19.01 -7.72
N LEU A 225 -19.21 -19.67 -6.74
CA LEU A 225 -19.88 -20.05 -5.48
C LEU A 225 -20.38 -18.84 -4.67
N GLY A 226 -19.76 -17.68 -4.87
CA GLY A 226 -20.11 -16.41 -4.23
C GLY A 226 -21.07 -15.55 -5.06
N ASP A 227 -21.51 -16.00 -6.24
CA ASP A 227 -22.36 -15.19 -7.12
C ASP A 227 -23.67 -14.80 -6.43
N THR A 228 -24.10 -13.56 -6.59
CA THR A 228 -25.33 -13.03 -5.96
C THR A 228 -26.29 -12.41 -6.97
N GLY A 229 -25.85 -12.22 -8.21
CA GLY A 229 -26.65 -11.80 -9.34
C GLY A 229 -25.89 -12.09 -10.64
N VAL A 230 -26.62 -12.31 -11.73
CA VAL A 230 -26.05 -12.39 -13.09
C VAL A 230 -26.46 -11.12 -13.83
N ALA A 231 -25.48 -10.35 -14.31
CA ALA A 231 -25.75 -9.10 -15.00
C ALA A 231 -25.96 -9.32 -16.51
N ILE A 232 -27.02 -8.74 -17.06
CA ILE A 232 -27.32 -8.69 -18.50
C ILE A 232 -27.49 -7.23 -18.88
N HIS A 233 -26.88 -6.79 -19.97
CA HIS A 233 -27.06 -5.42 -20.43
C HIS A 233 -28.54 -5.14 -20.78
N PRO A 234 -29.18 -4.05 -20.29
CA PRO A 234 -30.61 -3.78 -20.50
C PRO A 234 -31.06 -3.79 -21.96
N ASP A 235 -30.17 -3.36 -22.86
CA ASP A 235 -30.48 -3.26 -24.28
C ASP A 235 -30.12 -4.50 -25.10
N ASP A 236 -29.52 -5.54 -24.51
CA ASP A 236 -29.11 -6.73 -25.25
C ASP A 236 -30.36 -7.52 -25.72
N PRO A 237 -30.68 -7.50 -27.03
CA PRO A 237 -31.92 -8.10 -27.53
C PRO A 237 -31.95 -9.62 -27.37
N ARG A 238 -30.78 -10.27 -27.21
CA ARG A 238 -30.67 -11.73 -27.08
C ARG A 238 -31.27 -12.26 -25.79
N TYR A 239 -31.35 -11.42 -24.75
CA TYR A 239 -31.70 -11.84 -23.39
C TYR A 239 -32.84 -11.04 -22.76
N LYS A 240 -33.54 -10.19 -23.52
CA LYS A 240 -34.67 -9.39 -23.01
C LYS A 240 -35.77 -10.24 -22.37
N HIS A 241 -35.98 -11.46 -22.85
CA HIS A 241 -36.94 -12.42 -22.30
C HIS A 241 -36.53 -13.01 -20.95
N LEU A 242 -35.29 -12.79 -20.52
CA LEU A 242 -34.74 -13.25 -19.23
C LEU A 242 -34.75 -12.16 -18.15
N HIS A 243 -35.14 -10.93 -18.49
CA HIS A 243 -35.18 -9.83 -17.53
C HIS A 243 -36.16 -10.13 -16.38
N GLY A 244 -35.67 -9.97 -15.13
CA GLY A 244 -36.44 -10.26 -13.93
C GLY A 244 -36.62 -11.74 -13.61
N LYS A 245 -36.03 -12.66 -14.41
CA LYS A 245 -35.99 -14.09 -14.09
C LYS A 245 -34.82 -14.41 -13.15
N HIS A 246 -34.78 -15.65 -12.69
CA HIS A 246 -33.67 -16.18 -11.91
C HIS A 246 -32.95 -17.27 -12.69
N VAL A 247 -31.67 -17.43 -12.37
CA VAL A 247 -30.91 -18.62 -12.70
C VAL A 247 -30.76 -19.52 -11.48
N ILE A 248 -30.54 -20.81 -11.70
CA ILE A 248 -30.31 -21.79 -10.65
C ILE A 248 -28.82 -22.08 -10.57
N HIS A 249 -28.21 -21.92 -9.40
CA HIS A 249 -26.80 -22.21 -9.22
C HIS A 249 -26.54 -23.73 -9.30
N PRO A 250 -25.62 -24.20 -10.18
CA PRO A 250 -25.54 -25.61 -10.58
C PRO A 250 -25.10 -26.55 -9.45
N PHE A 251 -24.37 -26.06 -8.44
CA PHE A 251 -23.85 -26.91 -7.35
C PHE A 251 -24.69 -26.90 -6.07
N ASN A 252 -25.54 -25.89 -5.86
CA ASN A 252 -26.25 -25.72 -4.59
C ASN A 252 -27.74 -25.39 -4.75
N GLY A 253 -28.24 -25.25 -5.98
CA GLY A 253 -29.65 -25.02 -6.27
C GLY A 253 -30.18 -23.63 -5.88
N ARG A 254 -29.33 -22.71 -5.42
CA ARG A 254 -29.75 -21.36 -5.03
C ARG A 254 -30.26 -20.60 -6.25
N LYS A 255 -31.38 -19.89 -6.08
CA LYS A 255 -31.90 -18.94 -7.06
C LYS A 255 -31.07 -17.66 -7.03
N ILE A 256 -30.55 -17.25 -8.18
CA ILE A 256 -29.74 -16.04 -8.36
C ILE A 256 -30.48 -15.11 -9.32
N PRO A 257 -30.74 -13.85 -8.94
CA PRO A 257 -31.46 -12.91 -9.80
C PRO A 257 -30.65 -12.53 -11.04
N ILE A 258 -31.34 -12.38 -12.17
CA ILE A 258 -30.82 -11.71 -13.35
C ILE A 258 -31.04 -10.21 -13.18
N VAL A 259 -29.96 -9.44 -13.15
CA VAL A 259 -29.96 -7.98 -12.97
C VAL A 259 -29.72 -7.32 -14.33
N CYS A 260 -30.57 -6.36 -14.67
CA CYS A 260 -30.56 -5.63 -15.92
C CYS A 260 -30.19 -4.16 -15.66
#